data_AF-A0A8B8HW84-F1
#
_entry.id   AF-A0A8B8HW84-F1
#
_cell.length_a   1.000
_cell.length_b   1.000
_cell.length_c   1.000
_cell.angle_alpha   90.00
_cell.angle_beta   90.00
_cell.angle_gamma   90.00
#
_symmetry.space_group_name_H-M   'P 1'
#
loop_
_entity.id
_entity.type
_entity.pdbx_description
1 polymer ?
#
loop_
_entity_poly.entity_id
_entity_poly.type
_entity_poly.pdbx_seq_one_letter_code
_entity_poly.pdbx_strand_id
1 'polypeptide(L)'
;MGKFNTYRYLELKDDTSASHINIRARTLKQPRRLKKIFIFLLVLALCVTYFLGLFAGQAQWFDGLAKSLGYESVYHHAVIIDAGSSGTRVLAYRFRVPFTVFGQPNLDLVDEFWEETKPGLSSYVDDPEKGADTIVQLVRHAAPLVPPERRRDTPLIVRATAGLRLLAPQKAQMLIDEVSKAISKLGYHVDQNSVEIMDGSDEGIFIWYTVNLLHNLIGSGTMAALDLGGGSTQITFEPREEDRKLSPPADLYVVPAGAANVTLYTHSYLKLGLLAARYGIFRLEANDNDTNEFVSVCVDPIVQREKWTYANKQYVI
;
A
#
# COMPACT_ATOMS: atom_id res chain seq x y z
N MET A 1 -113.08 18.59 30.94
CA MET A 1 -112.02 19.40 31.58
C MET A 1 -110.91 18.44 32.01
N GLY A 2 -109.72 18.53 31.43
CA GLY A 2 -108.53 17.74 31.78
C GLY A 2 -108.52 16.32 31.21
N LYS A 3 -107.79 15.98 30.14
CA LYS A 3 -106.32 15.89 29.93
C LYS A 3 -105.83 14.43 30.07
N PHE A 4 -105.35 13.88 28.93
CA PHE A 4 -104.22 12.95 28.72
C PHE A 4 -104.18 11.62 29.53
N ASN A 5 -103.80 10.44 29.03
CA ASN A 5 -103.41 9.87 27.73
C ASN A 5 -103.41 8.34 27.99
N THR A 6 -104.22 7.50 27.34
CA THR A 6 -103.81 6.55 26.26
C THR A 6 -102.29 6.40 26.13
N TYR A 7 -101.70 5.21 26.28
CA TYR A 7 -101.69 4.15 25.26
C TYR A 7 -101.76 2.72 25.83
N ARG A 8 -102.48 1.89 25.08
CA ARG A 8 -102.80 0.48 25.28
C ARG A 8 -101.79 -0.35 24.47
N TYR A 9 -101.20 -1.36 25.10
CA TYR A 9 -100.38 -2.39 24.45
C TYR A 9 -101.20 -3.11 23.37
N LEU A 10 -100.67 -3.19 22.15
CA LEU A 10 -101.07 -4.19 21.16
C LEU A 10 -99.81 -4.62 20.39
N GLU A 11 -99.44 -5.89 20.58
CA GLU A 11 -98.52 -6.62 19.72
C GLU A 11 -99.10 -6.69 18.30
N LEU A 12 -98.28 -6.34 17.32
CA LEU A 12 -98.57 -6.49 15.90
C LEU A 12 -97.56 -7.49 15.33
N LYS A 13 -98.08 -8.59 14.80
CA LYS A 13 -97.33 -9.65 14.14
C LYS A 13 -97.55 -9.55 12.62
N ASP A 14 -96.41 -9.64 11.91
CA ASP A 14 -96.17 -10.01 10.51
C ASP A 14 -97.12 -9.52 9.40
N ASP A 15 -96.59 -8.67 8.52
CA ASP A 15 -96.09 -9.07 7.18
C ASP A 15 -95.98 -7.81 6.31
N THR A 16 -94.79 -7.55 5.74
CA THR A 16 -94.56 -7.08 4.35
C THR A 16 -93.13 -6.54 4.14
N SER A 17 -92.35 -7.34 3.41
CA SER A 17 -91.29 -6.95 2.45
C SER A 17 -90.45 -5.69 2.74
N ALA A 18 -89.32 -5.85 3.42
CA ALA A 18 -88.19 -4.94 3.31
C ALA A 18 -87.20 -5.47 2.26
N SER A 19 -87.05 -4.74 1.15
CA SER A 19 -86.04 -4.99 0.12
C SER A 19 -84.63 -4.92 0.72
N HIS A 20 -83.89 -6.02 0.65
CA HIS A 20 -82.47 -6.06 0.97
C HIS A 20 -81.69 -5.07 0.09
N ILE A 21 -81.22 -3.97 0.68
CA ILE A 21 -80.19 -3.12 0.07
C ILE A 21 -78.87 -3.90 0.14
N ASN A 22 -78.54 -4.55 -0.97
CA ASN A 22 -77.25 -5.20 -1.17
C ASN A 22 -76.17 -4.12 -1.35
N ILE A 23 -75.41 -3.81 -0.30
CA ILE A 23 -74.16 -3.06 -0.43
C ILE A 23 -73.16 -4.00 -1.12
N ARG A 24 -73.12 -3.91 -2.45
CA ARG A 24 -72.15 -4.65 -3.26
C ARG A 24 -70.78 -4.03 -3.00
N ALA A 25 -70.02 -4.60 -2.07
CA ALA A 25 -68.60 -4.32 -1.94
C ALA A 25 -67.94 -4.63 -3.30
N ARG A 26 -67.59 -3.58 -4.06
CA ARG A 26 -66.74 -3.71 -5.24
C ARG A 26 -65.36 -4.14 -4.73
N THR A 27 -65.14 -5.45 -4.68
CA THR A 27 -63.79 -5.99 -4.66
C THR A 27 -63.13 -5.57 -5.97
N LEU A 28 -62.27 -4.56 -5.89
CA LEU A 28 -61.34 -4.20 -6.96
C LEU A 28 -60.54 -5.46 -7.30
N LYS A 29 -60.93 -6.16 -8.37
CA LYS A 29 -60.15 -7.28 -8.91
C LYS A 29 -58.80 -6.72 -9.34
N GLN A 30 -57.79 -6.90 -8.50
CA GLN A 30 -56.43 -6.50 -8.78
C GLN A 30 -56.02 -7.09 -10.14
N PRO A 31 -55.64 -6.27 -11.14
CA PRO A 31 -55.50 -6.76 -12.51
C PRO A 31 -54.43 -7.84 -12.55
N ARG A 32 -54.79 -9.05 -12.99
CA ARG A 32 -53.85 -10.19 -13.10
C ARG A 32 -52.61 -9.84 -13.94
N ARG A 33 -52.72 -8.89 -14.88
CA ARG A 33 -51.58 -8.36 -15.65
C ARG A 33 -50.56 -7.59 -14.80
N LEU A 34 -51.01 -6.79 -13.83
CA LEU A 34 -50.11 -6.06 -12.92
C LEU A 34 -49.32 -7.01 -12.03
N LYS A 35 -49.95 -8.10 -11.54
CA LYS A 35 -49.23 -9.15 -10.80
C LYS A 35 -48.17 -9.85 -11.66
N LYS A 36 -48.47 -10.15 -12.92
CA LYS A 36 -47.51 -10.78 -13.85
C LYS A 36 -46.34 -9.86 -14.17
N ILE A 37 -46.58 -8.57 -14.40
CA ILE A 37 -45.54 -7.56 -14.63
C ILE A 37 -44.68 -7.41 -13.37
N PHE A 38 -45.29 -7.34 -12.19
CA PHE A 38 -44.57 -7.25 -10.93
C PHE A 38 -43.69 -8.47 -10.67
N ILE A 39 -44.21 -9.69 -10.87
CA ILE A 39 -43.43 -10.93 -10.73
C ILE A 39 -42.29 -10.96 -11.76
N PHE A 40 -42.55 -10.55 -13.00
CA PHE A 40 -41.52 -10.47 -14.03
C PHE A 40 -40.39 -9.49 -13.66
N LEU A 41 -40.74 -8.29 -13.17
CA LEU A 41 -39.76 -7.31 -12.70
C LEU A 41 -38.97 -7.81 -11.50
N LEU A 42 -39.60 -8.55 -10.59
CA LEU A 42 -38.94 -9.11 -9.41
C LEU A 42 -37.98 -10.24 -9.78
N VAL A 43 -38.38 -11.11 -10.72
CA VAL A 43 -37.49 -12.14 -11.30
C VAL A 43 -36.35 -11.49 -12.08
N LEU A 44 -36.62 -10.47 -12.88
CA LEU A 44 -35.58 -9.72 -13.60
C LEU A 44 -34.59 -9.08 -12.62
N ALA A 45 -35.08 -8.45 -11.54
CA ALA A 45 -34.24 -7.88 -10.51
C ALA A 45 -33.37 -8.95 -9.83
N LEU A 46 -33.93 -10.11 -9.49
CA LEU A 46 -33.18 -11.24 -8.92
C LEU A 46 -32.15 -11.82 -9.90
N CYS A 47 -32.48 -11.93 -11.18
CA CYS A 47 -31.54 -12.37 -12.21
C CYS A 47 -30.42 -11.35 -12.40
N VAL A 48 -30.72 -10.06 -12.41
CA VAL A 48 -29.73 -8.98 -12.51
C VAL A 48 -28.83 -8.97 -11.27
N THR A 49 -29.37 -9.09 -10.06
CA THR A 49 -28.55 -9.14 -8.84
C THR A 49 -27.71 -10.41 -8.76
N TYR A 50 -28.25 -11.56 -9.18
CA TYR A 50 -27.49 -12.82 -9.26
C TYR A 50 -26.39 -12.74 -10.32
N PHE A 51 -26.69 -12.18 -11.50
CA PHE A 51 -25.71 -11.97 -12.56
C PHE A 51 -24.61 -10.99 -12.11
N LEU A 52 -24.98 -9.82 -11.56
CA LEU A 52 -24.02 -8.87 -10.97
C LEU A 52 -23.18 -9.51 -9.85
N GLY A 53 -23.77 -10.40 -9.04
CA GLY A 53 -23.07 -11.15 -8.00
C GLY A 53 -22.10 -12.20 -8.55
N LEU A 54 -22.43 -12.87 -9.66
CA LEU A 54 -21.53 -13.79 -10.36
C LEU A 54 -20.32 -13.07 -10.97
N PHE A 55 -20.45 -11.79 -11.30
CA PHE A 55 -19.39 -10.94 -11.82
C PHE A 55 -18.75 -10.03 -10.76
N ALA A 56 -19.14 -10.15 -9.49
CA ALA A 56 -18.50 -9.45 -8.39
C ALA A 56 -17.04 -9.91 -8.30
N GLY A 57 -16.10 -9.01 -8.61
CA GLY A 57 -14.66 -9.28 -8.61
C GLY A 57 -14.03 -9.51 -9.98
N GLN A 58 -14.80 -9.55 -11.08
CA GLN A 58 -14.24 -9.48 -12.43
C GLN A 58 -14.43 -8.06 -12.98
N ALA A 59 -13.55 -7.13 -12.63
CA ALA A 59 -13.64 -5.74 -13.10
C ALA A 59 -13.28 -5.58 -14.60
N GLN A 60 -12.48 -6.50 -15.15
CA GLN A 60 -11.91 -6.36 -16.49
C GLN A 60 -12.93 -6.40 -17.65
N TRP A 61 -14.06 -7.09 -17.50
CA TRP A 61 -15.07 -7.12 -18.58
C TRP A 61 -15.96 -5.87 -18.57
N PHE A 62 -16.19 -5.27 -17.39
CA PHE A 62 -16.85 -3.97 -17.28
C PHE A 62 -15.99 -2.85 -17.85
N ASP A 63 -14.66 -2.95 -17.81
CA ASP A 63 -13.77 -1.97 -18.43
C ASP A 63 -14.00 -1.87 -19.96
N GLY A 64 -14.22 -2.99 -20.64
CA GLY A 64 -14.53 -2.99 -22.08
C GLY A 64 -15.85 -2.29 -22.42
N LEU A 65 -16.84 -2.44 -21.54
CA LEU A 65 -18.17 -1.83 -21.64
C LEU A 65 -18.15 -0.35 -21.23
N ALA A 66 -17.39 -0.01 -20.19
CA ALA A 66 -17.16 1.37 -19.75
C ALA A 66 -16.39 2.16 -20.83
N LYS A 67 -15.36 1.55 -21.44
CA LYS A 67 -14.61 2.12 -22.56
C LYS A 67 -15.47 2.32 -23.80
N SER A 68 -16.39 1.40 -24.11
CA SER A 68 -17.34 1.58 -25.22
C SER A 68 -18.39 2.66 -24.93
N LEU A 69 -18.66 2.96 -23.65
CA LEU A 69 -19.48 4.07 -23.17
C LEU A 69 -18.68 5.38 -22.98
N GLY A 70 -17.39 5.41 -23.30
CA GLY A 70 -16.55 6.61 -23.24
C GLY A 70 -15.87 6.91 -21.90
N TYR A 71 -15.89 5.97 -20.94
CA TYR A 71 -15.13 6.09 -19.69
C TYR A 71 -13.68 5.61 -19.88
N GLU A 72 -12.72 6.48 -19.59
CA GLU A 72 -11.29 6.13 -19.57
C GLU A 72 -10.87 5.59 -18.21
N SER A 73 -10.03 4.54 -18.20
CA SER A 73 -9.39 4.05 -16.98
C SER A 73 -8.46 5.13 -16.41
N VAL A 74 -8.56 5.40 -15.11
CA VAL A 74 -7.66 6.32 -14.42
C VAL A 74 -6.36 5.59 -14.10
N TYR A 75 -5.23 6.24 -14.41
CA TYR A 75 -3.90 5.74 -14.08
C TYR A 75 -3.23 6.62 -13.03
N HIS A 76 -2.63 5.99 -12.02
CA HIS A 76 -1.75 6.62 -11.05
C HIS A 76 -0.32 6.14 -11.26
N HIS A 77 0.63 6.99 -10.92
CA HIS A 77 2.04 6.67 -10.98
C HIS A 77 2.67 6.93 -9.62
N ALA A 78 3.78 6.28 -9.35
CA ALA A 78 4.64 6.58 -8.21
C ALA A 78 6.10 6.39 -8.63
N VAL A 79 6.99 7.27 -8.16
CA VAL A 79 8.43 7.11 -8.34
C VAL A 79 9.08 7.06 -6.97
N ILE A 80 9.77 5.96 -6.67
CA ILE A 80 10.45 5.71 -5.42
C ILE A 80 11.94 5.59 -5.71
N ILE A 81 12.75 6.27 -4.91
CA ILE A 81 14.20 6.16 -4.92
C ILE A 81 14.63 5.46 -3.63
N ASP A 82 15.17 4.25 -3.76
CA ASP A 82 15.86 3.54 -2.67
C ASP A 82 17.35 3.92 -2.71
N ALA A 83 17.74 4.81 -1.79
CA ALA A 83 19.11 5.27 -1.64
C ALA A 83 19.88 4.40 -0.64
N GLY A 84 20.19 3.18 -1.10
CA GLY A 84 20.97 2.19 -0.36
C GLY A 84 22.45 2.53 -0.19
N SER A 85 23.09 1.82 0.75
CA SER A 85 24.54 1.96 1.04
C SER A 85 25.45 1.46 -0.09
N SER A 86 25.04 0.42 -0.81
CA SER A 86 25.84 -0.23 -1.88
C SER A 86 25.49 0.25 -3.29
N GLY A 87 24.38 0.97 -3.44
CA GLY A 87 23.82 1.41 -4.71
C GLY A 87 22.52 2.19 -4.47
N THR A 88 22.08 2.92 -5.47
CA THR A 88 20.84 3.71 -5.42
C THR A 88 19.95 3.34 -6.59
N ARG A 89 18.66 3.14 -6.33
CA ARG A 89 17.71 2.56 -7.28
C ARG A 89 16.54 3.49 -7.50
N VAL A 90 16.04 3.53 -8.72
CA VAL A 90 14.72 4.09 -9.04
C VAL A 90 13.74 2.96 -9.33
N LEU A 91 12.57 3.07 -8.74
CA LEU A 91 11.41 2.22 -8.98
C LEU A 91 10.27 3.13 -9.39
N ALA A 92 9.82 3.06 -10.64
CA ALA A 92 8.66 3.79 -11.10
C ALA A 92 7.54 2.81 -11.45
N TYR A 93 6.35 3.07 -10.94
CA TYR A 93 5.18 2.20 -11.08
C TYR A 93 4.06 2.93 -11.80
N ARG A 94 3.32 2.20 -12.64
CA ARG A 94 2.07 2.66 -13.26
C ARG A 94 0.94 1.73 -12.83
N PHE A 95 0.01 2.27 -12.05
CA PHE A 95 -1.16 1.57 -11.57
C PHE A 95 -2.39 1.99 -12.36
N ARG A 96 -3.24 1.01 -12.72
CA ARG A 96 -4.60 1.26 -13.20
C ARG A 96 -5.57 1.16 -12.02
N VAL A 97 -6.50 2.11 -11.95
CA VAL A 97 -7.68 2.03 -11.09
C VAL A 97 -8.81 1.41 -11.91
N PRO A 98 -9.21 0.15 -11.65
CA PRO A 98 -10.32 -0.48 -12.34
C PRO A 98 -11.64 0.17 -11.95
N PHE A 99 -12.61 0.14 -12.87
CA PHE A 99 -13.96 0.63 -12.56
C PHE A 99 -14.67 -0.37 -11.63
N THR A 100 -14.75 -0.05 -10.34
CA THR A 100 -15.47 -0.88 -9.36
C THR A 100 -16.83 -0.27 -9.01
N VAL A 101 -17.92 -0.98 -9.34
CA VAL A 101 -19.29 -0.62 -8.94
C VAL A 101 -19.55 -0.98 -7.47
N PHE A 102 -18.90 -2.03 -6.96
CA PHE A 102 -18.93 -2.50 -5.57
C PHE A 102 -17.55 -3.02 -5.15
N GLY A 103 -17.11 -2.77 -3.92
CA GLY A 103 -15.82 -3.21 -3.37
C GLY A 103 -14.80 -2.07 -3.20
N GLN A 104 -13.65 -2.36 -2.56
CA GLN A 104 -12.54 -1.40 -2.52
C GLN A 104 -11.80 -1.40 -3.87
N PRO A 105 -11.41 -0.23 -4.40
CA PRO A 105 -10.62 -0.15 -5.61
C PRO A 105 -9.24 -0.75 -5.35
N ASN A 106 -8.93 -1.87 -5.99
CA ASN A 106 -7.59 -2.44 -5.99
C ASN A 106 -6.75 -1.73 -7.06
N LEU A 107 -5.49 -1.40 -6.74
CA LEU A 107 -4.55 -0.87 -7.72
C LEU A 107 -3.95 -2.03 -8.52
N ASP A 108 -4.22 -2.07 -9.82
CA ASP A 108 -3.60 -3.03 -10.72
C ASP A 108 -2.25 -2.48 -11.16
N LEU A 109 -1.14 -3.14 -10.82
CA LEU A 109 0.17 -2.80 -11.39
C LEU A 109 0.18 -3.17 -12.88
N VAL A 110 0.34 -2.17 -13.75
CA VAL A 110 0.32 -2.35 -15.21
C VAL A 110 1.71 -2.29 -15.81
N ASP A 111 2.60 -1.51 -15.21
CA ASP A 111 3.94 -1.25 -15.72
C ASP A 111 4.88 -0.90 -14.58
N GLU A 112 6.14 -1.30 -14.72
CA GLU A 112 7.19 -0.96 -13.78
C GLU A 112 8.49 -0.64 -14.52
N PHE A 113 9.26 0.27 -13.96
CA PHE A 113 10.61 0.59 -14.40
C PHE A 113 11.54 0.50 -13.20
N TRP A 114 12.65 -0.20 -13.37
CA TRP A 114 13.69 -0.35 -12.37
C TRP A 114 15.06 -0.08 -12.98
N GLU A 115 15.88 0.70 -12.27
CA GLU A 115 17.29 0.90 -12.60
C GLU A 115 18.11 1.15 -11.34
N GLU A 116 19.37 0.68 -11.32
CA GLU A 116 20.32 0.89 -10.23
C GLU A 116 21.58 1.61 -10.72
N THR A 117 22.09 2.52 -9.90
CA THR A 117 23.43 3.11 -10.05
C THR A 117 24.32 2.78 -8.86
N LYS A 118 25.64 2.78 -9.10
CA LYS A 118 26.68 2.62 -8.09
C LYS A 118 27.74 3.73 -8.25
N PRO A 119 28.35 4.21 -7.16
CA PRO A 119 28.11 3.83 -5.76
C PRO A 119 26.78 4.38 -5.21
N GLY A 120 26.41 3.96 -4.00
CA GLY A 120 25.21 4.44 -3.31
C GLY A 120 25.33 5.90 -2.86
N LEU A 121 24.20 6.52 -2.50
CA LEU A 121 24.11 7.94 -2.18
C LEU A 121 25.08 8.38 -1.06
N SER A 122 25.31 7.54 -0.04
CA SER A 122 26.27 7.83 1.05
C SER A 122 27.70 8.07 0.56
N SER A 123 28.04 7.64 -0.66
CA SER A 123 29.37 7.89 -1.23
C SER A 123 29.62 9.31 -1.67
N TYR A 124 28.56 10.12 -1.75
CA TYR A 124 28.62 11.53 -2.14
C TYR A 124 28.52 12.47 -0.92
N VAL A 125 28.77 11.97 0.28
CA VAL A 125 28.68 12.77 1.53
C VAL A 125 29.57 14.02 1.53
N ASP A 126 30.69 13.98 0.80
CA ASP A 126 31.62 15.10 0.68
C ASP A 126 31.38 15.93 -0.61
N ASP A 127 30.44 15.52 -1.47
CA ASP A 127 30.01 16.23 -2.67
C ASP A 127 28.48 16.09 -2.87
N PRO A 128 27.66 16.78 -2.04
CA PRO A 128 26.20 16.65 -2.06
C PRO A 128 25.53 16.96 -3.38
N GLU A 129 26.06 17.93 -4.13
CA GLU A 129 25.53 18.34 -5.44
C GLU A 129 25.63 17.18 -6.44
N LYS A 130 26.79 16.51 -6.48
CA LYS A 130 26.96 15.32 -7.32
C LYS A 130 26.06 14.17 -6.90
N GLY A 131 25.86 13.99 -5.59
CA GLY A 131 24.92 13.00 -5.05
C GLY A 131 23.49 13.27 -5.54
N ALA A 132 23.02 14.51 -5.41
CA ALA A 132 21.71 14.94 -5.89
C ALA A 132 21.56 14.77 -7.42
N ASP A 133 22.60 15.08 -8.19
CA ASP A 133 22.61 14.88 -9.63
C ASP A 133 22.42 13.41 -10.01
N THR A 134 23.01 12.46 -9.27
CA THR A 134 22.80 11.03 -9.54
C THR A 134 21.33 10.63 -9.40
N ILE A 135 20.63 11.17 -8.39
CA ILE A 135 19.20 10.94 -8.18
C ILE A 135 18.40 11.52 -9.34
N VAL A 136 18.73 12.75 -9.77
CA VAL A 136 18.06 13.41 -10.90
C VAL A 136 18.21 12.59 -12.18
N GLN A 137 19.38 12.02 -12.46
CA GLN A 137 19.57 11.18 -13.64
C GLN A 137 18.73 9.91 -13.59
N LEU A 138 18.68 9.22 -12.45
CA LEU A 138 17.83 8.05 -12.29
C LEU A 138 16.34 8.37 -12.52
N VAL A 139 15.84 9.48 -11.95
CA VAL A 139 14.45 9.92 -12.17
C VAL A 139 14.19 10.23 -13.65
N ARG A 140 15.17 10.80 -14.37
CA ARG A 140 15.05 11.06 -15.81
C ARG A 140 14.98 9.78 -16.63
N HIS A 141 15.68 8.72 -16.23
CA HIS A 141 15.60 7.44 -16.93
C HIS A 141 14.22 6.78 -16.77
N ALA A 142 13.53 7.03 -15.64
CA ALA A 142 12.16 6.60 -15.42
C ALA A 142 11.10 7.49 -16.11
N ALA A 143 11.49 8.62 -16.73
CA ALA A 143 10.57 9.56 -17.37
C ALA A 143 9.68 8.98 -18.48
N PRO A 144 10.08 7.95 -19.26
CA PRO A 144 9.18 7.33 -20.24
C PRO A 144 7.92 6.72 -19.62
N LEU A 145 7.98 6.26 -18.36
CA LEU A 145 6.84 5.67 -17.66
C LEU A 145 5.91 6.74 -17.05
N VAL A 146 6.43 7.93 -16.73
CA VAL A 146 5.67 9.05 -16.15
C VAL A 146 5.67 10.26 -17.09
N PRO A 147 4.65 10.40 -17.94
CA PRO A 147 4.61 11.48 -18.92
C PRO A 147 4.45 12.85 -18.22
N PRO A 148 4.92 13.96 -18.84
CA PRO A 148 5.00 15.27 -18.20
C PRO A 148 3.69 15.76 -17.55
N GLU A 149 2.55 15.42 -18.16
CA GLU A 149 1.22 15.87 -17.71
C GLU A 149 0.80 15.18 -16.41
N ARG A 150 1.39 14.01 -16.09
CA ARG A 150 1.09 13.23 -14.88
C ARG A 150 2.03 13.53 -13.72
N ARG A 151 3.18 14.19 -13.97
CA ARG A 151 4.22 14.40 -12.94
C ARG A 151 3.70 15.15 -11.72
N ARG A 152 2.89 16.20 -11.91
CA ARG A 152 2.36 17.01 -10.79
C ARG A 152 1.54 16.21 -9.78
N ASP A 153 0.93 15.10 -10.22
CA ASP A 153 0.13 14.20 -9.38
C ASP A 153 0.89 12.92 -9.00
N THR A 154 2.14 12.79 -9.44
CA THR A 154 2.98 11.61 -9.21
C THR A 154 3.90 11.88 -8.02
N PRO A 155 3.73 11.18 -6.88
CA PRO A 155 4.67 11.27 -5.77
C PRO A 155 6.06 10.81 -6.23
N LEU A 156 7.06 11.64 -5.93
CA LEU A 156 8.48 11.31 -6.07
C LEU A 156 9.10 11.26 -4.68
N ILE A 157 9.35 10.03 -4.21
CA ILE A 157 9.76 9.75 -2.84
C ILE A 157 11.18 9.20 -2.86
N VAL A 158 12.05 9.72 -2.01
CA VAL A 158 13.41 9.26 -1.78
C VAL A 158 13.51 8.76 -0.34
N ARG A 159 14.02 7.53 -0.19
CA ARG A 159 14.27 6.92 1.11
C ARG A 159 15.71 6.47 1.16
N ALA A 160 16.49 7.14 1.98
CA ALA A 160 17.86 6.75 2.26
C ALA A 160 17.91 5.76 3.43
N THR A 161 18.72 4.72 3.32
CA THR A 161 18.72 3.63 4.31
C THR A 161 19.97 3.68 5.21
N ALA A 162 20.43 2.52 5.69
CA ALA A 162 21.54 2.38 6.64
C ALA A 162 22.82 3.13 6.24
N GLY A 163 23.08 3.27 4.93
CA GLY A 163 24.27 3.99 4.43
C GLY A 163 24.36 5.42 4.96
N LEU A 164 23.24 6.16 4.96
CA LEU A 164 23.20 7.52 5.46
C LEU A 164 23.07 7.57 6.99
N ARG A 165 22.40 6.58 7.62
CA ARG A 165 22.33 6.44 9.09
C ARG A 165 23.71 6.29 9.74
N LEU A 166 24.69 5.77 9.01
CA LEU A 166 26.08 5.59 9.47
C LEU A 166 26.96 6.85 9.32
N LEU A 167 26.47 7.90 8.66
CA LEU A 167 27.21 9.14 8.46
C LEU A 167 27.09 10.09 9.65
N ALA A 168 27.94 11.11 9.69
CA ALA A 168 27.76 12.23 10.61
C ALA A 168 26.40 12.92 10.33
N PRO A 169 25.54 13.16 11.33
CA PRO A 169 24.18 13.66 11.12
C PRO A 169 24.11 14.93 10.27
N GLN A 170 25.04 15.87 10.50
CA GLN A 170 25.09 17.13 9.76
C GLN A 170 25.39 16.91 8.27
N LYS A 171 26.32 16.01 7.94
CA LYS A 171 26.64 15.71 6.54
C LYS A 171 25.52 14.94 5.85
N ALA A 172 24.90 14.00 6.56
CA ALA A 172 23.73 13.28 6.05
C ALA A 172 22.58 14.25 5.74
N GLN A 173 22.31 15.21 6.63
CA GLN A 173 21.28 16.22 6.42
C GLN A 173 21.58 17.12 5.22
N MET A 174 22.82 17.62 5.09
CA MET A 174 23.22 18.43 3.93
C MET A 174 23.00 17.70 2.60
N LEU A 175 23.28 16.39 2.56
CA LEU A 175 23.06 15.56 1.39
C LEU A 175 21.57 15.40 1.07
N ILE A 176 20.74 15.14 2.08
CA ILE A 176 19.28 15.03 1.95
C ILE A 176 18.66 16.36 1.49
N ASP A 177 19.11 17.47 2.03
CA ASP A 177 18.61 18.81 1.68
C ASP A 177 18.91 19.14 0.21
N GLU A 178 20.12 18.83 -0.28
CA GLU A 178 20.48 19.08 -1.68
C GLU A 178 19.69 18.15 -2.63
N VAL A 179 19.46 16.90 -2.25
CA VAL A 179 18.59 15.98 -3.01
C VAL A 179 17.16 16.52 -3.08
N SER A 180 16.58 16.95 -1.96
CA SER A 180 15.23 17.53 -1.89
C SER A 180 15.10 18.77 -2.80
N LYS A 181 16.09 19.67 -2.73
CA LYS A 181 16.18 20.85 -3.59
C LYS A 181 16.33 20.50 -5.07
N ALA A 182 17.04 19.43 -5.41
CA ALA A 182 17.21 19.02 -6.81
C ALA A 182 15.92 18.42 -7.38
N ILE A 183 15.28 17.48 -6.66
CA ILE A 183 14.11 16.77 -7.18
C ILE A 183 12.85 17.66 -7.26
N SER A 184 12.73 18.67 -6.38
CA SER A 184 11.60 19.62 -6.40
C SER A 184 11.49 20.41 -7.70
N LYS A 185 12.59 20.51 -8.46
CA LYS A 185 12.64 21.19 -9.76
C LYS A 185 12.14 20.31 -10.93
N LEU A 186 11.88 19.03 -10.70
CA LEU A 186 11.51 18.06 -11.75
C LEU A 186 10.02 18.08 -12.12
N GLY A 187 9.20 18.82 -11.36
CA GLY A 187 7.76 18.96 -11.60
C GLY A 187 6.92 17.78 -11.09
N TYR A 188 7.51 16.89 -10.30
CA TYR A 188 6.81 15.84 -9.56
C TYR A 188 6.11 16.37 -8.31
N HIS A 189 5.20 15.59 -7.73
CA HIS A 189 4.68 15.87 -6.39
C HIS A 189 5.75 15.54 -5.35
N VAL A 190 6.37 16.58 -4.78
CA VAL A 190 7.39 16.50 -3.74
C VAL A 190 6.95 17.39 -2.58
N ASP A 191 6.77 16.79 -1.41
CA ASP A 191 6.43 17.45 -0.15
C ASP A 191 7.60 17.40 0.85
N GLN A 192 7.35 17.84 2.09
CA GLN A 192 8.37 17.88 3.14
C GLN A 192 8.87 16.49 3.56
N ASN A 193 8.06 15.45 3.39
CA ASN A 193 8.37 14.08 3.79
C ASN A 193 8.84 13.22 2.60
N SER A 194 9.00 13.84 1.44
CA SER A 194 9.36 13.14 0.22
C SER A 194 10.82 12.71 0.20
N VAL A 195 11.72 13.35 0.96
CA VAL A 195 13.14 12.94 1.05
C VAL A 195 13.52 12.76 2.52
N GLU A 196 13.72 11.52 2.93
CA GLU A 196 13.97 11.18 4.33
C GLU A 196 15.00 10.06 4.46
N ILE A 197 15.72 10.07 5.59
CA ILE A 197 16.49 8.91 6.03
C ILE A 197 15.50 7.99 6.76
N MET A 198 15.21 6.85 6.16
CA MET A 198 14.24 5.89 6.67
C MET A 198 14.79 5.24 7.95
N ASP A 199 13.93 5.12 8.95
CA ASP A 199 14.25 4.34 10.13
C ASP A 199 14.38 2.85 9.78
N GLY A 200 15.23 2.14 10.52
CA GLY A 200 15.47 0.73 10.24
C GLY A 200 14.24 -0.15 10.45
N SER A 201 13.37 0.19 11.41
CA SER A 201 12.14 -0.54 11.67
C SER A 201 11.11 -0.32 10.56
N ASP A 202 11.02 0.90 10.02
CA ASP A 202 10.17 1.21 8.86
C ASP A 202 10.61 0.42 7.63
N GLU A 203 11.92 0.32 7.38
CA GLU A 203 12.50 -0.49 6.31
C GLU A 203 12.03 -1.96 6.41
N GLY A 204 12.08 -2.55 7.61
CA GLY A 204 11.57 -3.90 7.86
C GLY A 204 10.06 -4.03 7.65
N ILE A 205 9.27 -3.06 8.12
CA ILE A 205 7.81 -3.04 7.94
C ILE A 205 7.42 -2.96 6.47
N PHE A 206 8.08 -2.11 5.67
CA PHE A 206 7.79 -2.00 4.23
C PHE A 206 8.12 -3.28 3.46
N ILE A 207 9.19 -3.99 3.84
CA ILE A 207 9.52 -5.28 3.23
C ILE A 207 8.50 -6.35 3.63
N TRP A 208 8.07 -6.35 4.90
CA TRP A 208 6.97 -7.22 5.34
C TRP A 208 5.69 -6.96 4.56
N TYR A 209 5.32 -5.69 4.33
CA TYR A 209 4.20 -5.34 3.47
C TYR A 209 4.40 -5.86 2.05
N THR A 210 5.57 -5.66 1.47
CA THR A 210 5.89 -6.06 0.09
C THR A 210 5.72 -7.57 -0.09
N VAL A 211 6.35 -8.38 0.75
CA VAL A 211 6.26 -9.85 0.68
C VAL A 211 4.82 -10.32 0.87
N ASN A 212 4.12 -9.80 1.88
CA ASN A 212 2.77 -10.25 2.17
C ASN A 212 1.73 -9.75 1.15
N LEU A 213 1.93 -8.58 0.55
CA LEU A 213 1.08 -8.08 -0.53
C LEU A 213 1.27 -8.90 -1.80
N LEU A 214 2.51 -9.17 -2.21
CA LEU A 214 2.81 -9.95 -3.41
C LEU A 214 2.28 -11.40 -3.32
N HIS A 215 2.17 -11.93 -2.11
CA HIS A 215 1.64 -13.26 -1.85
C HIS A 215 0.16 -13.28 -1.43
N ASN A 216 -0.53 -12.13 -1.41
CA ASN A 216 -1.92 -12.00 -0.97
C ASN A 216 -2.19 -12.55 0.44
N LEU A 217 -1.23 -12.36 1.36
CA LEU A 217 -1.30 -12.85 2.73
C LEU A 217 -1.76 -11.79 3.75
N ILE A 218 -1.88 -10.52 3.33
CA ILE A 218 -2.36 -9.43 4.19
C ILE A 218 -3.73 -9.78 4.79
N GLY A 219 -3.83 -9.80 6.12
CA GLY A 219 -5.05 -10.15 6.86
C GLY A 219 -5.28 -11.66 7.05
N SER A 220 -4.29 -12.49 6.72
CA SER A 220 -4.28 -13.93 6.98
C SER A 220 -2.96 -14.37 7.63
N GLY A 221 -2.51 -15.62 7.42
CA GLY A 221 -1.21 -16.08 7.94
C GLY A 221 -0.06 -15.42 7.18
N THR A 222 0.58 -14.42 7.80
CA THR A 222 1.63 -13.62 7.17
C THR A 222 3.00 -14.30 7.20
N MET A 223 3.83 -14.00 6.20
CA MET A 223 5.23 -14.39 6.15
C MET A 223 6.10 -13.40 6.93
N ALA A 224 7.17 -13.93 7.52
CA ALA A 224 8.26 -13.11 8.03
C ALA A 224 9.08 -12.52 6.87
N ALA A 225 9.62 -11.33 7.08
CA ALA A 225 10.57 -10.67 6.21
C ALA A 225 11.93 -10.61 6.90
N LEU A 226 12.97 -11.06 6.18
CA LEU A 226 14.36 -10.91 6.57
C LEU A 226 15.07 -10.19 5.43
N ASP A 227 15.67 -9.05 5.71
CA ASP A 227 16.40 -8.27 4.73
C ASP A 227 17.85 -8.06 5.14
N LEU A 228 18.78 -8.49 4.29
CA LEU A 228 20.21 -8.34 4.48
C LEU A 228 20.70 -7.22 3.55
N GLY A 229 20.58 -5.98 4.05
CA GLY A 229 21.10 -4.80 3.38
C GLY A 229 22.63 -4.70 3.46
N GLY A 230 23.20 -3.64 2.87
CA GLY A 230 24.64 -3.39 2.94
C GLY A 230 25.11 -2.91 4.32
N GLY A 231 24.31 -2.10 5.01
CA GLY A 231 24.66 -1.46 6.28
C GLY A 231 23.91 -1.99 7.52
N SER A 232 22.76 -2.64 7.33
CA SER A 232 21.95 -3.23 8.40
C SER A 232 21.32 -4.54 7.94
N THR A 233 20.81 -5.30 8.90
CA THR A 233 19.90 -6.43 8.68
C THR A 233 18.60 -6.16 9.42
N GLN A 234 17.47 -6.44 8.78
CA GLN A 234 16.14 -6.29 9.34
C GLN A 234 15.47 -7.64 9.51
N ILE A 235 14.74 -7.82 10.61
CA ILE A 235 13.89 -8.98 10.85
C ILE A 235 12.52 -8.46 11.25
N THR A 236 11.49 -8.84 10.50
CA THR A 236 10.11 -8.41 10.73
C THR A 236 9.14 -9.57 10.62
N PHE A 237 8.30 -9.79 11.62
CA PHE A 237 7.29 -10.85 11.61
C PHE A 237 6.14 -10.53 12.56
N GLU A 238 5.01 -11.22 12.39
CA GLU A 238 3.92 -11.17 13.36
C GLU A 238 4.18 -12.17 14.51
N PRO A 239 4.51 -11.72 15.73
CA PRO A 239 4.69 -12.61 16.87
C PRO A 239 3.35 -13.21 17.30
N ARG A 240 3.40 -14.46 17.79
CA ARG A 240 2.27 -15.10 18.48
C ARG A 240 1.88 -14.29 19.70
N GLU A 241 0.61 -14.37 20.08
CA GLU A 241 0.07 -13.56 21.19
C GLU A 241 0.82 -13.80 22.52
N GLU A 242 1.24 -15.04 22.77
CA GLU A 242 2.08 -15.44 23.91
C GLU A 242 3.47 -14.80 23.90
N ASP A 243 4.08 -14.67 22.71
CA ASP A 243 5.45 -14.17 22.52
C ASP A 243 5.52 -12.64 22.50
N ARG A 244 4.38 -11.94 22.29
CA ARG A 244 4.33 -10.46 22.34
C ARG A 244 4.81 -9.91 23.67
N LYS A 245 4.54 -10.61 24.78
CA LYS A 245 4.99 -10.19 26.12
C LYS A 245 6.49 -10.38 26.34
N LEU A 246 7.12 -11.25 25.55
CA LEU A 246 8.57 -11.52 25.59
C LEU A 246 9.35 -10.54 24.70
N SER A 247 8.68 -9.90 23.75
CA SER A 247 9.29 -8.97 22.81
C SER A 247 9.51 -7.59 23.45
N PRO A 248 10.65 -6.92 23.19
CA PRO A 248 10.85 -5.55 23.64
C PRO A 248 9.76 -4.60 23.10
N PRO A 249 9.12 -3.76 23.93
CA PRO A 249 8.07 -2.87 23.47
C PRO A 249 8.50 -1.90 22.37
N ALA A 250 9.79 -1.53 22.32
CA ALA A 250 10.36 -0.66 21.30
C ALA A 250 10.42 -1.31 19.90
N ASP A 251 10.37 -2.65 19.83
CA ASP A 251 10.41 -3.41 18.58
C ASP A 251 8.99 -3.84 18.13
N LEU A 252 7.95 -3.46 18.88
CA LEU A 252 6.57 -3.82 18.57
C LEU A 252 5.82 -2.65 17.93
N TYR A 253 5.33 -2.87 16.72
CA TYR A 253 4.66 -1.85 15.90
C TYR A 253 3.27 -2.34 15.51
N VAL A 254 2.27 -1.46 15.61
CA VAL A 254 0.90 -1.76 15.19
C VAL A 254 0.67 -1.13 13.82
N VAL A 255 0.38 -1.96 12.83
CA VAL A 255 0.24 -1.53 11.43
C VAL A 255 -1.08 -2.03 10.83
N PRO A 256 -1.69 -1.29 9.90
CA PRO A 256 -2.91 -1.74 9.22
C PRO A 256 -2.62 -2.90 8.26
N ALA A 257 -3.36 -4.01 8.35
CA ALA A 257 -3.19 -5.16 7.46
C ALA A 257 -4.54 -5.73 7.03
N GLY A 258 -5.17 -5.05 6.06
CA GLY A 258 -6.50 -5.40 5.55
C GLY A 258 -7.60 -4.84 6.44
N ALA A 259 -8.50 -5.68 6.93
CA ALA A 259 -9.65 -5.25 7.73
C ALA A 259 -9.33 -4.96 9.21
N ALA A 260 -8.15 -5.39 9.68
CA ALA A 260 -7.72 -5.20 11.06
C ALA A 260 -6.26 -4.77 11.13
N ASN A 261 -5.88 -4.21 12.28
CA ASN A 261 -4.48 -3.94 12.59
C ASN A 261 -3.80 -5.21 13.08
N VAL A 262 -2.53 -5.38 12.73
CA VAL A 262 -1.65 -6.44 13.24
C VAL A 262 -0.52 -5.83 14.04
N THR A 263 0.00 -6.58 15.00
CA THR A 263 1.20 -6.21 15.74
C THR A 263 2.38 -6.96 15.13
N LEU A 264 3.37 -6.22 14.65
CA LEU A 264 4.62 -6.76 14.12
C LEU A 264 5.74 -6.57 15.13
N TYR A 265 6.58 -7.58 15.27
CA TYR A 265 7.95 -7.39 15.74
C TYR A 265 8.77 -6.92 14.55
N THR A 266 9.52 -5.83 14.69
CA THR A 266 10.54 -5.42 13.73
C THR A 266 11.77 -4.91 14.45
N HIS A 267 12.94 -5.34 14.01
CA HIS A 267 14.20 -4.85 14.55
C HIS A 267 15.24 -4.68 13.44
N SER A 268 16.00 -3.60 13.51
CA SER A 268 17.07 -3.28 12.58
C SER A 268 18.43 -3.35 13.27
N TYR A 269 19.21 -4.36 12.94
CA TYR A 269 20.58 -4.51 13.40
C TYR A 269 21.54 -3.70 12.54
N LEU A 270 21.73 -2.43 12.91
CA LEU A 270 22.72 -1.56 12.25
C LEU A 270 24.13 -2.13 12.42
N LYS A 271 24.98 -1.99 11.39
CA LYS A 271 26.32 -2.58 11.27
C LYS A 271 26.37 -4.09 11.06
N LEU A 272 25.22 -4.78 11.04
CA LEU A 272 25.12 -6.20 10.70
C LEU A 272 24.59 -6.44 9.28
N GLY A 273 24.68 -5.44 8.40
CA GLY A 273 24.50 -5.64 6.95
C GLY A 273 25.73 -6.27 6.30
N LEU A 274 25.62 -6.76 5.07
CA LEU A 274 26.66 -7.52 4.38
C LEU A 274 28.03 -6.82 4.36
N LEU A 275 28.08 -5.54 3.96
CA LEU A 275 29.33 -4.78 3.85
C LEU A 275 29.85 -4.32 5.22
N ALA A 276 28.92 -3.92 6.10
CA ALA A 276 29.27 -3.46 7.44
C ALA A 276 29.78 -4.60 8.35
N ALA A 277 29.18 -5.79 8.25
CA ALA A 277 29.62 -6.99 8.95
C ALA A 277 31.00 -7.43 8.46
N ARG A 278 31.23 -7.41 7.13
CA ARG A 278 32.55 -7.66 6.55
C ARG A 278 33.62 -6.72 7.12
N TYR A 279 33.32 -5.42 7.15
CA TYR A 279 34.21 -4.44 7.78
C TYR A 279 34.44 -4.77 9.26
N GLY A 280 33.38 -5.08 10.01
CA GLY A 280 33.47 -5.47 11.42
C GLY A 280 34.39 -6.67 11.66
N ILE A 281 34.27 -7.73 10.85
CA ILE A 281 35.13 -8.92 10.95
C ILE A 281 36.60 -8.56 10.71
N PHE A 282 36.89 -7.81 9.64
CA PHE A 282 38.25 -7.38 9.33
C PHE A 282 38.88 -6.56 10.47
N ARG A 283 38.09 -5.70 11.10
CA ARG A 283 38.52 -4.90 12.25
C ARG A 283 38.80 -5.74 13.48
N LEU A 284 37.97 -6.74 13.73
CA LEU A 284 38.17 -7.68 14.85
C LEU A 284 39.45 -8.50 14.66
N GLU A 285 39.70 -8.99 13.45
CA GLU A 285 40.88 -9.83 13.15
C GLU A 285 42.18 -9.04 13.13
N ALA A 286 42.17 -7.81 12.59
CA ALA A 286 43.36 -6.96 12.57
C ALA A 286 43.84 -6.57 13.96
N ASN A 287 42.91 -6.46 14.93
CA ASN A 287 43.19 -5.97 16.28
C ASN A 287 43.93 -4.61 16.30
N ASP A 288 43.75 -3.82 15.25
CA ASP A 288 44.31 -2.49 15.07
C ASP A 288 43.21 -1.58 14.51
N ASN A 289 42.99 -0.47 15.21
CA ASN A 289 41.95 0.47 14.85
C ASN A 289 42.35 1.49 13.76
N ASP A 290 43.60 1.55 13.36
CA ASP A 290 44.09 2.53 12.39
C ASP A 290 44.58 1.90 11.09
N THR A 291 44.62 0.57 11.02
CA THR A 291 45.01 -0.14 9.80
C THR A 291 44.07 0.16 8.63
N ASN A 292 44.68 0.24 7.45
CA ASN A 292 44.01 0.25 6.16
C ASN A 292 44.25 -1.05 5.37
N GLU A 293 45.03 -1.97 5.94
CA GLU A 293 45.35 -3.27 5.35
C GLU A 293 44.78 -4.37 6.25
N PHE A 294 43.98 -5.23 5.66
CA PHE A 294 43.34 -6.35 6.31
C PHE A 294 43.87 -7.65 5.74
N VAL A 295 44.07 -8.62 6.63
CA VAL A 295 44.32 -10.02 6.27
C VAL A 295 43.27 -10.82 7.02
N SER A 296 42.50 -11.63 6.30
CA SER A 296 41.37 -12.35 6.87
C SER A 296 41.26 -13.77 6.38
N VAL A 297 40.91 -14.69 7.29
CA VAL A 297 40.64 -16.09 6.95
C VAL A 297 39.35 -16.24 6.14
N CYS A 298 38.49 -15.22 6.15
CA CYS A 298 37.26 -15.18 5.36
C CYS A 298 37.46 -14.69 3.92
N VAL A 299 38.68 -14.26 3.55
CA VAL A 299 39.01 -13.81 2.19
C VAL A 299 39.70 -14.93 1.44
N ASP A 300 39.25 -15.22 0.22
CA ASP A 300 39.86 -16.23 -0.63
C ASP A 300 41.33 -15.84 -0.90
N PRO A 301 42.30 -16.76 -0.69
CA PRO A 301 43.73 -16.47 -0.90
C PRO A 301 44.10 -15.95 -2.30
N ILE A 302 43.25 -16.17 -3.31
CA ILE A 302 43.47 -15.70 -4.69
C ILE A 302 43.27 -14.19 -4.81
N VAL A 303 42.40 -13.58 -3.99
CA VAL A 303 42.04 -12.16 -4.08
C VAL A 303 42.76 -11.29 -3.03
N GLN A 304 43.95 -11.71 -2.60
CA GLN A 304 44.75 -10.96 -1.64
C GLN A 304 45.36 -9.69 -2.25
N ARG A 305 45.46 -8.66 -1.41
CA ARG A 305 45.97 -7.31 -1.72
C ARG A 305 45.12 -6.54 -2.71
N GLU A 306 43.83 -6.85 -2.78
CA GLU A 306 42.89 -6.14 -3.64
C GLU A 306 42.38 -4.88 -2.97
N LYS A 307 42.13 -3.84 -3.78
CA LYS A 307 41.56 -2.58 -3.26
C LYS A 307 40.09 -2.78 -2.96
N TRP A 308 39.68 -2.43 -1.75
CA TRP A 308 38.29 -2.43 -1.34
C TRP A 308 37.88 -1.07 -0.77
N THR A 309 36.73 -0.55 -1.18
CA THR A 309 36.23 0.74 -0.68
C THR A 309 35.03 0.50 0.21
N TYR A 310 35.07 1.05 1.42
CA TYR A 310 33.97 0.99 2.38
C TYR A 310 33.88 2.31 3.15
N ALA A 311 32.67 2.84 3.31
CA ALA A 311 32.41 4.12 3.99
C ALA A 311 33.32 5.27 3.48
N ASN A 312 33.50 5.36 2.16
CA ASN A 312 34.36 6.35 1.48
C ASN A 312 35.84 6.32 1.85
N LYS A 313 36.29 5.23 2.46
CA LYS A 313 37.70 4.97 2.75
C LYS A 313 38.16 3.75 1.94
N GLN A 314 39.37 3.87 1.40
CA GLN A 314 40.02 2.79 0.67
C GLN A 314 40.83 1.92 1.63
N TYR A 315 40.69 0.62 1.47
CA TYR A 315 41.39 -0.43 2.19
C TYR A 315 42.06 -1.37 1.20
N VAL A 316 42.98 -2.17 1.71
CA VAL A 316 43.58 -3.32 1.02
C VAL A 316 43.20 -4.56 1.82
N ILE A 317 42.71 -5.60 1.15
CA ILE A 317 42.23 -6.86 1.76
C ILE A 317 42.93 -8.06 1.15
#